data_AF-A0A9W6NHJ5-F1
#
_entry.id   AF-A0A9W6NHJ5-F1
#
_cell.length_a   1.000
_cell.length_b   1.000
_cell.length_c   1.000
_cell.angle_alpha   90.00
_cell.angle_beta   90.00
_cell.angle_gamma   90.00
#
_symmetry.space_group_name_H-M   'P 1'
#
loop_
_entity.id
_entity.type
_entity.pdbx_description
1 polymer ?
#
loop_
_entity_poly.entity_id
_entity_poly.type
_entity_poly.pdbx_seq_one_letter_code
_entity_poly.pdbx_strand_id
1 'polypeptide(L)'
;MSTHFVGEGNIGSTPEFREFPSGNDEPRRLLRLNVYFDNPVPTKDGFEDRGGYWAPVELWHREAEHWQTLYQKGMRVLVEGRTVRDEWEDADENERVTFKIEARRVGILPYRLDAVTLSPKQASEPAQPAE
;
A
#
# COMPACT_ATOMS: atom_id res chain seq x y z
N MET A 1 -20.53 -3.96 1.71
CA MET A 1 -19.83 -5.17 1.21
C MET A 1 -18.47 -4.72 0.69
N SER A 2 -17.37 -5.23 1.23
CA SER A 2 -16.03 -4.94 0.69
C SER A 2 -15.59 -6.10 -0.20
N THR A 3 -15.21 -5.83 -1.44
CA THR A 3 -14.72 -6.85 -2.36
C THR A 3 -13.25 -7.13 -2.07
N HIS A 4 -12.87 -8.40 -1.91
CA HIS A 4 -11.47 -8.79 -1.80
C HIS A 4 -10.71 -8.37 -3.06
N PHE A 5 -9.51 -7.83 -2.88
CA PHE A 5 -8.69 -7.33 -3.97
C PHE A 5 -7.28 -7.92 -3.88
N VAL A 6 -6.77 -8.39 -5.02
CA VAL A 6 -5.35 -8.72 -5.25
C VAL A 6 -4.97 -8.15 -6.61
N GLY A 7 -3.90 -7.37 -6.68
CA GLY A 7 -3.44 -6.77 -7.93
C GLY A 7 -1.95 -6.49 -7.90
N GLU A 8 -1.32 -6.64 -9.07
CA GLU A 8 0.08 -6.27 -9.32
C GLU A 8 0.13 -4.93 -10.07
N GLY A 9 1.07 -4.07 -9.73
CA GLY A 9 1.17 -2.75 -10.36
C GLY A 9 2.44 -1.99 -10.05
N ASN A 10 2.56 -0.79 -10.61
CA ASN A 10 3.69 0.11 -10.37
C ASN A 10 3.27 1.36 -9.59
N ILE A 11 4.10 1.75 -8.63
CA ILE A 11 3.92 2.99 -7.88
C ILE A 11 4.14 4.19 -8.83
N GLY A 12 3.16 5.08 -8.96
CA GLY A 12 3.19 6.22 -9.89
C GLY A 12 3.77 7.51 -9.33
N SER A 13 3.75 7.66 -8.00
CA SER A 13 4.19 8.88 -7.30
C SER A 13 5.00 8.54 -6.06
N THR A 14 5.67 9.54 -5.49
CA THR A 14 6.35 9.39 -4.20
C THR A 14 5.35 8.92 -3.14
N PRO A 15 5.68 7.91 -2.32
CA PRO A 15 4.83 7.48 -1.21
C PRO A 15 4.52 8.62 -0.23
N GLU A 16 3.29 8.70 0.25
CA GLU A 16 2.85 9.72 1.21
C GLU A 16 2.60 9.10 2.58
N PHE A 17 3.25 9.62 3.61
CA PHE A 17 2.96 9.30 5.00
C PHE A 17 2.04 10.35 5.62
N ARG A 18 1.07 9.90 6.41
CA ARG A 18 0.22 10.76 7.23
C ARG A 18 0.04 10.14 8.61
N GLU A 19 0.12 10.98 9.64
CA GLU A 19 -0.20 10.61 11.01
C GLU A 19 -1.45 11.36 11.47
N PHE A 20 -2.33 10.64 12.16
CA PHE A 20 -3.58 11.16 12.70
C PHE A 20 -3.56 10.99 14.23
N PRO A 21 -3.55 12.10 14.99
CA PRO A 21 -3.62 12.05 16.44
C PRO A 21 -4.87 11.29 16.93
N SER A 22 -4.73 10.48 17.97
CA SER A 22 -5.82 9.67 18.54
C SER A 22 -6.01 9.92 20.04
N GLY A 23 -5.98 11.19 20.47
CA GLY A 23 -6.13 11.55 21.88
C GLY A 23 -5.01 10.95 22.73
N ASN A 24 -5.37 10.10 23.70
CA ASN A 24 -4.41 9.39 24.56
C ASN A 24 -3.97 8.02 23.99
N ASP A 25 -4.57 7.56 22.89
CA ASP A 25 -4.22 6.29 22.25
C ASP A 25 -3.07 6.45 21.24
N GLU A 26 -2.50 5.33 20.80
CA GLU A 26 -1.46 5.33 19.75
C GLU A 26 -2.01 6.02 18.48
N PRO A 27 -1.26 6.96 17.86
CA PRO A 27 -1.70 7.65 16.67
C PRO A 27 -1.90 6.68 15.51
N ARG A 28 -2.91 6.96 14.69
CA ARG A 28 -3.15 6.17 13.49
C ARG A 28 -2.22 6.65 12.38
N ARG A 29 -1.50 5.72 11.78
CA ARG A 29 -0.49 6.00 10.76
C ARG A 29 -0.90 5.38 9.43
N LEU A 30 -0.82 6.17 8.37
CA LEU A 30 -1.19 5.81 7.01
C LEU A 30 0.01 5.98 6.08
N LEU A 31 0.32 4.91 5.35
CA LEU A 31 1.12 4.98 4.13
C LEU A 31 0.18 4.92 2.93
N ARG A 32 0.17 5.98 2.12
CA ARG A 32 -0.59 6.05 0.87
C ARG A 32 0.37 5.87 -0.31
N LEU A 33 0.05 4.91 -1.17
CA LEU A 33 0.70 4.69 -2.45
C LEU A 33 -0.30 4.99 -3.56
N ASN A 34 0.14 5.56 -4.68
CA ASN A 34 -0.66 5.61 -5.90
C ASN A 34 -0.14 4.55 -6.86
N VAL A 35 -0.96 3.55 -7.18
CA VAL A 35 -0.52 2.37 -7.96
C VAL A 35 -1.32 2.28 -9.24
N TYR A 36 -0.61 2.10 -10.36
CA TYR A 36 -1.21 1.66 -11.62
C TYR A 36 -1.26 0.15 -11.62
N PHE A 37 -2.47 -0.42 -11.58
CA PHE A 37 -2.69 -1.86 -11.65
C PHE A 37 -2.88 -2.29 -13.09
N ASP A 38 -2.05 -3.22 -13.55
CA ASP A 38 -2.16 -3.76 -14.90
C ASP A 38 -3.35 -4.71 -15.02
N ASN A 39 -3.86 -4.86 -16.24
CA ASN A 39 -4.90 -5.82 -16.59
C ASN A 39 -4.41 -6.74 -17.72
N PRO A 40 -3.44 -7.65 -17.43
CA PRO A 40 -2.98 -8.60 -18.41
C PRO A 40 -4.07 -9.66 -18.65
N VAL A 41 -4.49 -9.81 -19.90
CA VAL A 41 -5.46 -10.83 -20.30
C VAL A 41 -4.72 -11.98 -21.00
N PRO A 42 -4.86 -13.23 -20.53
CA PRO A 42 -4.24 -14.38 -21.20
C PRO A 42 -4.88 -14.58 -22.58
N THR A 43 -4.03 -14.78 -23.58
CA THR A 43 -4.39 -15.11 -24.96
C THR A 43 -3.71 -16.42 -25.38
N LYS A 44 -4.03 -16.94 -26.57
CA LYS A 44 -3.40 -18.17 -27.08
C LYS A 44 -1.89 -18.04 -27.31
N ASP A 45 -1.42 -16.81 -27.53
CA ASP A 45 -0.04 -16.50 -27.92
C ASP A 45 0.75 -15.82 -26.77
N GLY A 46 0.16 -15.69 -25.57
CA GLY A 46 0.80 -15.08 -24.41
C GLY A 46 -0.16 -14.26 -23.56
N PHE A 47 0.25 -13.04 -23.18
CA PHE A 47 -0.58 -12.08 -22.46
C PHE A 47 -0.74 -10.81 -23.30
N GLU A 48 -1.97 -10.31 -23.38
CA GLU A 48 -2.31 -9.02 -23.99
C GLU A 48 -2.53 -8.01 -22.86
N ASP A 49 -1.80 -6.90 -22.91
CA ASP A 49 -2.04 -5.77 -22.00
C ASP A 49 -3.32 -5.05 -22.44
N ARG A 50 -4.36 -5.13 -21.60
CA ARG A 50 -5.63 -4.41 -21.82
C ARG A 50 -5.70 -3.11 -21.02
N GLY A 51 -4.54 -2.53 -20.76
CA GLY A 51 -4.38 -1.34 -19.95
C GLY A 51 -4.50 -1.69 -18.47
N GLY A 52 -5.14 -0.80 -17.73
CA GLY A 52 -5.13 -0.82 -16.29
C GLY A 52 -5.77 0.43 -15.74
N TYR A 53 -5.65 0.60 -14.44
CA TYR A 53 -6.21 1.78 -13.79
C TYR A 53 -5.34 2.23 -12.63
N TRP A 54 -5.38 3.54 -12.38
CA TRP A 54 -4.82 4.14 -11.19
C TRP A 54 -5.76 3.94 -10.01
N ALA A 55 -5.22 3.49 -8.88
CA ALA A 55 -5.95 3.51 -7.63
C ALA A 55 -5.05 3.93 -6.46
N PRO A 56 -5.59 4.76 -5.54
CA PRO A 56 -4.96 4.99 -4.26
C PRO A 56 -5.00 3.71 -3.43
N VAL A 57 -3.86 3.37 -2.85
CA VAL A 57 -3.65 2.23 -1.96
C VAL A 57 -3.33 2.78 -0.59
N GLU A 58 -4.15 2.44 0.40
CA GLU A 58 -4.02 2.89 1.79
C GLU A 58 -3.58 1.72 2.67
N LEU A 59 -2.37 1.80 3.22
CA LEU A 59 -1.83 0.84 4.16
C LEU A 59 -1.74 1.47 5.55
N TRP A 60 -2.62 1.04 6.45
CA TRP A 60 -2.64 1.48 7.83
C TRP A 60 -1.76 0.59 8.68
N HIS A 61 -0.68 1.14 9.24
CA HIS A 61 0.24 0.37 10.07
C HIS A 61 1.09 1.27 10.98
N ARG A 62 1.43 0.80 12.18
CA ARG A 62 2.25 1.55 13.15
C ARG A 62 3.64 1.92 12.62
N GLU A 63 4.20 1.12 11.72
CA GLU A 63 5.52 1.32 11.10
C GLU A 63 5.45 2.09 9.77
N ALA A 64 4.28 2.65 9.41
CA ALA A 64 4.07 3.26 8.09
C ALA A 64 5.08 4.38 7.78
N GLU A 65 5.52 5.12 8.80
CA GLU A 65 6.56 6.16 8.67
C GLU A 65 7.87 5.56 8.16
N HIS A 66 8.37 4.51 8.80
CA HIS A 66 9.58 3.82 8.35
C HIS A 66 9.36 3.16 7.00
N TRP A 67 8.24 2.46 6.80
CA TRP A 67 7.95 1.75 5.56
C TRP A 67 7.87 2.65 4.34
N GLN A 68 7.47 3.92 4.50
CA GLN A 68 7.50 4.90 3.40
C GLN A 68 8.87 4.94 2.72
N THR A 69 9.96 4.81 3.49
CA THR A 69 11.35 4.84 2.99
C THR A 69 11.73 3.63 2.14
N LEU A 70 10.96 2.55 2.22
CA LEU A 70 11.19 1.30 1.48
C LEU A 70 10.53 1.32 0.10
N TYR A 71 9.67 2.30 -0.19
CA TYR A 71 8.95 2.42 -1.44
C TYR A 71 9.41 3.66 -2.23
N GLN A 72 9.42 3.56 -3.56
CA GLN A 72 9.69 4.68 -4.45
C GLN A 72 8.84 4.57 -5.72
N LYS A 73 8.67 5.69 -6.41
CA LYS A 73 8.04 5.74 -7.74
C LYS A 73 8.72 4.73 -8.68
N GLY A 74 7.92 3.99 -9.43
CA GLY A 74 8.34 3.00 -10.40
C GLY A 74 8.50 1.59 -9.82
N MET A 75 8.55 1.42 -8.49
CA MET A 75 8.62 0.09 -7.89
C MET A 75 7.40 -0.74 -8.26
N ARG A 76 7.66 -2.01 -8.57
CA ARG A 76 6.63 -3.00 -8.79
C ARG A 76 6.18 -3.57 -7.45
N VAL A 77 4.88 -3.64 -7.23
CA VAL A 77 4.28 -4.12 -5.99
C VAL A 77 3.13 -5.08 -6.26
N LEU A 78 2.95 -6.03 -5.34
CA LEU A 78 1.74 -6.84 -5.21
C LEU A 78 0.93 -6.31 -4.03
N VAL A 79 -0.32 -5.94 -4.27
CA VAL A 79 -1.23 -5.38 -3.25
C VAL A 79 -2.33 -6.38 -2.98
N GLU A 80 -2.53 -6.73 -1.71
CA GLU A 80 -3.67 -7.51 -1.23
C GLU A 80 -4.47 -6.67 -0.23
N GLY A 81 -5.79 -6.65 -0.39
CA GLY A 81 -6.66 -5.89 0.48
C GLY A 81 -8.12 -6.00 0.11
N ARG A 82 -8.79 -4.86 0.13
CA ARG A 82 -10.20 -4.72 -0.21
C ARG A 82 -10.45 -3.42 -0.97
N THR A 83 -11.28 -3.49 -2.00
CA THR A 83 -11.77 -2.30 -2.69
C THR A 83 -12.85 -1.62 -1.86
N VAL A 84 -12.71 -0.33 -1.65
CA VAL A 84 -13.61 0.51 -0.88
C VAL A 84 -14.07 1.68 -1.74
N ARG A 85 -15.38 1.94 -1.74
CA ARG A 85 -15.96 3.15 -2.29
C ARG A 85 -15.88 4.24 -1.23
N ASP A 86 -15.18 5.33 -1.54
CA ASP A 86 -15.00 6.48 -0.68
C ASP A 86 -15.81 7.64 -1.27
N GLU A 87 -16.73 8.18 -0.48
CA GLU A 87 -17.59 9.31 -0.85
C GLU A 87 -17.16 10.53 -0.04
N TRP A 88 -16.86 11.63 -0.73
CA TRP A 88 -16.34 12.84 -0.11
C TRP A 88 -16.77 14.07 -0.90
N GLU A 89 -16.85 15.22 -0.25
CA GLU A 89 -17.17 16.51 -0.88
C GLU A 89 -15.88 17.26 -1.24
N ASP A 90 -15.81 17.77 -2.47
CA ASP A 90 -14.71 18.66 -2.85
C ASP A 90 -14.88 20.08 -2.29
N ALA A 91 -13.89 20.94 -2.53
CA ALA A 91 -13.89 22.31 -2.01
C ALA A 91 -15.06 23.17 -2.55
N ASP A 92 -15.69 22.73 -3.64
CA ASP A 92 -16.82 23.38 -4.29
C ASP A 92 -18.16 22.70 -3.93
N GLU A 93 -18.21 21.93 -2.84
CA GLU A 93 -19.39 21.20 -2.32
C GLU A 93 -19.97 20.16 -3.29
N ASN A 94 -19.18 19.64 -4.22
CA ASN A 94 -19.63 18.56 -5.11
C ASN A 94 -19.31 17.20 -4.51
N GLU A 95 -20.30 16.30 -4.51
CA GLU A 95 -20.11 14.90 -4.16
C GLU A 95 -19.16 14.21 -5.15
N ARG A 96 -18.09 13.62 -4.62
CA ARG A 96 -17.10 12.83 -5.36
C ARG A 96 -17.09 11.41 -4.84
N VAL A 97 -16.80 10.50 -5.77
CA VAL A 97 -16.65 9.08 -5.50
C VAL A 97 -15.28 8.64 -5.97
N THR A 98 -14.51 8.04 -5.06
CA THR A 98 -13.21 7.44 -5.38
C THR A 98 -13.24 5.97 -4.97
N PHE A 99 -12.84 5.07 -5.88
CA PHE A 99 -12.53 3.70 -5.50
C PHE A 99 -11.08 3.63 -5.04
N LYS A 100 -10.86 3.17 -3.81
CA LYS A 100 -9.55 2.98 -3.22
C LYS A 100 -9.33 1.54 -2.80
N ILE A 101 -8.08 1.15 -2.64
CA ILE A 101 -7.69 -0.14 -2.07
C ILE A 101 -7.25 0.09 -0.63
N GLU A 102 -7.99 -0.44 0.34
CA GLU A 102 -7.48 -0.58 1.69
C GLU A 102 -6.61 -1.84 1.75
N ALA A 103 -5.29 -1.63 1.73
CA ALA A 103 -4.32 -2.70 1.72
C ALA A 103 -4.19 -3.33 3.11
N ARG A 104 -4.10 -4.66 3.13
CA ARG A 104 -3.62 -5.44 4.27
C ARG A 104 -2.15 -5.78 4.12
N ARG A 105 -1.71 -5.98 2.88
CA ARG A 105 -0.33 -6.31 2.54
C ARG A 105 0.07 -5.58 1.25
N VAL A 106 1.30 -5.09 1.24
CA VAL A 106 1.97 -4.62 0.03
C VAL A 106 3.31 -5.33 -0.02
N GLY A 107 3.50 -6.17 -1.03
CA GLY A 107 4.74 -6.88 -1.28
C GLY A 107 5.57 -6.14 -2.33
N ILE A 108 6.86 -5.94 -2.06
CA ILE A 108 7.80 -5.47 -3.07
C ILE A 108 8.12 -6.63 -4.00
N LEU A 109 8.00 -6.41 -5.31
CA LEU A 109 8.42 -7.38 -6.32
C LEU A 109 9.83 -7.04 -6.82
N PRO A 110 10.69 -8.03 -7.13
CA PRO A 110 12.12 -7.83 -7.35
C PRO A 110 12.49 -7.13 -8.66
N TYR A 111 11.50 -6.64 -9.41
CA TYR A 111 11.74 -5.92 -10.66
C TYR A 111 12.54 -4.65 -10.40
N ARG A 112 13.73 -4.57 -11.02
CA ARG A 112 14.64 -3.42 -10.90
C ARG A 112 15.12 -3.14 -9.47
N LEU A 113 15.12 -4.15 -8.59
CA LEU A 113 15.84 -4.10 -7.33
C LEU A 113 17.30 -4.52 -7.55
N ASP A 114 18.24 -3.69 -7.10
CA ASP A 114 19.68 -3.98 -7.16
C ASP A 114 20.15 -4.77 -5.93
N ALA A 115 19.77 -4.32 -4.73
CA ALA A 115 20.12 -4.96 -3.46
C ALA A 115 19.00 -4.83 -2.43
N VAL A 116 18.96 -5.76 -1.47
CA VAL A 116 18.09 -5.72 -0.29
C VAL A 116 18.94 -5.90 0.96
N THR A 117 18.92 -4.90 1.84
CA THR A 117 19.59 -4.95 3.13
C THR A 117 18.54 -5.17 4.22
N LEU A 118 18.72 -6.22 5.02
CA LEU A 118 17.82 -6.53 6.13
C LEU A 118 18.34 -5.92 7.42
N SER A 119 17.44 -5.31 8.19
CA SER A 119 17.73 -4.91 9.57
C SER A 119 18.04 -6.15 10.42
N PRO A 120 18.93 -6.03 11.42
CA PRO A 120 19.21 -7.13 12.33
C PRO A 120 17.92 -7.55 13.04
N LYS A 121 17.75 -8.86 13.25
CA LYS A 121 16.64 -9.39 14.04
C LYS A 121 16.71 -8.77 15.44
N GLN A 122 15.66 -8.11 15.88
CA GLN A 122 15.54 -7.66 17.27
C GLN A 122 15.70 -8.89 18.18
N ALA A 123 16.79 -8.95 18.92
CA ALA A 123 16.97 -9.95 19.97
C ALA A 123 15.91 -9.65 21.03
N SER A 124 15.03 -10.61 21.29
CA SER A 124 14.13 -10.56 22.43
C SER A 124 15.02 -10.55 23.68
N GLU A 125 14.93 -9.50 24.51
CA GLU A 125 15.56 -9.54 25.82
C GLU A 125 15.09 -10.81 26.54
N PRO A 126 15.99 -11.68 27.02
CA PRO A 126 15.58 -12.79 27.86
C PRO A 126 14.92 -12.21 29.09
N ALA A 127 13.65 -12.57 29.30
CA ALA A 127 12.88 -12.18 30.47
C ALA A 127 13.73 -12.42 31.73
N GLN A 128 14.06 -11.34 32.43
CA GLN A 128 14.74 -11.43 33.71
C GLN A 128 13.91 -12.33 34.63
N PRO A 129 14.47 -13.38 35.23
CA PRO A 129 13.77 -14.15 36.25
C PRO A 129 13.42 -13.19 37.39
N ALA A 130 12.14 -13.14 37.75
CA ALA A 130 11.72 -12.43 38.95
C ALA A 130 12.32 -13.14 40.17
N GLU A 131 13.02 -12.39 41.02
CA GLU A 131 13.52 -12.82 42.33
C GLU A 131 12.41 -12.73 43.38
#